data_AF-A0A364K8Y8-F1
#
_entry.id   AF-A0A364K8Y8-F1
#
_cell.length_a   1.000
_cell.length_b   1.000
_cell.length_c   1.000
_cell.angle_alpha   90.00
_cell.angle_beta   90.00
_cell.angle_gamma   90.00
#
_symmetry.space_group_name_H-M   'P 1'
#
loop_
_entity.id
_entity.type
_entity.pdbx_description
1 polymer ?
#
loop_
_entity_poly.entity_id
_entity_poly.type
_entity_poly.pdbx_seq_one_letter_code
_entity_poly.pdbx_strand_id
1 'polypeptide(L)' 'MNNQKGKPLLTNREREVFELLVQDKTTKEIAQQLFISEKTVRNHISNVMRIF' A
#
# COMPACT_ATOMS: atom_id res chain seq x y z
N MET A 1 23.36 -1.65 -21.22
CA MET A 1 21.89 -1.71 -21.07
C MET A 1 21.55 -2.79 -20.05
N ASN A 2 21.54 -2.48 -18.75
CA ASN A 2 21.22 -3.47 -17.70
C ASN A 2 19.98 -3.01 -16.95
N ASN A 3 18.80 -3.28 -17.51
CA ASN A 3 17.52 -3.04 -16.85
C ASN A 3 17.24 -4.17 -15.84
N GLN A 4 18.05 -4.25 -14.78
CA GLN A 4 17.70 -5.01 -13.59
C GLN A 4 16.77 -4.17 -12.74
N LYS A 5 15.53 -3.94 -13.22
CA LYS A 5 14.46 -3.52 -12.31
C LYS A 5 14.11 -4.74 -11.48
N GLY A 6 14.75 -4.88 -10.33
CA GLY A 6 14.38 -5.86 -9.31
C GLY A 6 12.87 -5.83 -9.09
N LYS A 7 12.26 -6.99 -8.84
CA LYS A 7 10.82 -7.05 -8.52
C LYS A 7 10.51 -6.00 -7.46
N PRO A 8 9.51 -5.14 -7.67
CA PRO A 8 9.13 -4.16 -6.67
C PRO A 8 8.77 -4.90 -5.38
N LEU A 9 9.35 -4.46 -4.25
CA LEU A 9 9.11 -5.03 -2.92
C LEU A 9 7.63 -5.04 -2.56
N LEU A 10 6.91 -3.98 -2.96
CA LEU A 10 5.46 -3.83 -2.77
C LEU A 10 4.73 -4.08 -4.09
N THR A 11 3.57 -4.74 -4.01
CA THR A 11 2.61 -4.74 -5.12
C THR A 11 2.09 -3.31 -5.37
N ASN A 12 1.50 -3.06 -6.55
CA ASN A 12 0.95 -1.74 -6.87
C ASN A 12 -0.05 -1.25 -5.81
N ARG A 13 -0.89 -2.15 -5.30
CA ARG A 13 -1.90 -1.80 -4.29
C ARG A 13 -1.30 -1.53 -2.91
N GLU A 14 -0.29 -2.29 -2.52
CA GLU A 14 0.46 -2.04 -1.29
C GLU A 14 1.24 -0.73 -1.36
N ARG A 15 1.80 -0.38 -2.53
CA ARG A 15 2.42 0.92 -2.76
C ARG A 15 1.41 2.05 -2.60
N GLU A 16 0.24 1.98 -3.23
CA GLU A 16 -0.79 3.01 -3.09
C GLU A 16 -1.25 3.20 -1.63
N VAL A 17 -1.46 2.09 -0.91
CA VAL A 17 -1.81 2.15 0.53
C VAL A 17 -0.68 2.80 1.34
N PHE A 18 0.57 2.45 1.06
CA PHE A 18 1.74 3.02 1.72
C PHE A 18 1.90 4.52 1.43
N GLU A 19 1.74 4.95 0.18
CA GLU A 19 1.81 6.34 -0.23
C GLU A 19 0.76 7.21 0.47
N LEU A 20 -0.43 6.68 0.70
CA LEU A 20 -1.47 7.40 1.44
C LEU A 20 -1.20 7.39 2.96
N LEU A 21 -0.67 6.30 3.50
CA LEU A 21 -0.26 6.23 4.91
C LEU A 21 0.80 7.28 5.25
N VAL A 22 1.82 7.45 4.41
CA VAL A 22 2.89 8.45 4.65
C VAL A 22 2.38 9.90 4.51
N GLN A 23 1.18 10.10 3.97
CA GLN A 23 0.49 11.40 3.92
C GLN A 23 -0.43 11.62 5.13
N ASP A 24 -0.24 10.86 6.22
CA ASP A 24 -1.08 10.88 7.43
C ASP A 24 -2.57 10.58 7.16
N LYS A 25 -2.89 9.88 6.06
CA LYS A 25 -4.28 9.48 5.78
C LYS A 25 -4.72 8.37 6.71
N THR A 26 -5.92 8.52 7.25
CA THR A 26 -6.56 7.49 8.08
C THR A 26 -6.98 6.29 7.23
N THR A 27 -7.12 5.12 7.86
CA THR A 27 -7.62 3.91 7.16
C THR A 27 -8.96 4.11 6.48
N LYS A 28 -9.80 4.99 7.03
CA LYS A 28 -11.10 5.36 6.48
C LYS A 28 -10.98 6.21 5.21
N GLU A 29 -10.11 7.21 5.21
CA GLU A 29 -9.85 8.02 4.01
C GLU A 29 -9.23 7.16 2.89
N ILE A 30 -8.27 6.30 3.24
CA ILE A 30 -7.63 5.37 2.30
C ILE A 30 -8.67 4.42 1.70
N ALA A 31 -9.56 3.88 2.54
CA ALA A 31 -10.64 2.99 2.11
C ALA A 31 -11.57 3.68 1.09
N GLN A 32 -11.95 4.93 1.37
CA GLN A 32 -12.76 5.73 0.45
C GLN A 32 -12.04 6.02 -0.87
N GLN A 33 -10.77 6.42 -0.81
CA GLN A 33 -9.99 6.79 -1.99
C GLN A 33 -9.67 5.59 -2.90
N LEU A 34 -9.47 4.41 -2.31
CA LEU A 34 -9.17 3.17 -3.02
C LEU A 34 -10.42 2.33 -3.35
N PHE A 35 -11.61 2.80 -2.96
CA PHE A 35 -12.90 2.11 -3.14
C PHE A 35 -12.92 0.68 -2.58
N ILE A 36 -12.33 0.50 -1.40
CA ILE A 36 -12.26 -0.79 -0.69
C ILE A 36 -12.70 -0.65 0.75
N SER A 37 -12.92 -1.77 1.44
CA SER A 37 -13.27 -1.74 2.87
C SER A 37 -12.05 -1.36 3.73
N GLU A 38 -12.29 -0.73 4.88
CA GLU A 38 -11.23 -0.47 5.87
C GLU A 38 -10.53 -1.76 6.34
N LYS A 39 -11.25 -2.89 6.36
CA LYS A 39 -10.67 -4.21 6.65
C LYS A 39 -9.64 -4.59 5.58
N THR A 40 -9.95 -4.35 4.31
CA THR A 40 -9.04 -4.59 3.18
C THR A 40 -7.82 -3.68 3.28
N VAL A 41 -8.00 -2.40 3.62
CA VAL A 41 -6.89 -1.48 3.88
C VAL A 41 -5.98 -2.01 4.98
N ARG A 42 -6.53 -2.39 6.14
CA ARG A 42 -5.72 -2.97 7.24
C ARG A 42 -4.94 -4.20 6.80
N ASN A 43 -5.52 -5.07 5.97
CA ASN A 43 -4.80 -6.23 5.42
C ASN A 43 -3.62 -5.80 4.55
N HIS A 44 -3.79 -4.80 3.67
CA HIS A 44 -2.69 -4.25 2.89
C HIS A 44 -1.61 -3.62 3.77
N ILE A 45 -1.98 -2.87 4.81
CA ILE A 45 -1.03 -2.30 5.78
C ILE A 45 -0.23 -3.41 6.46
N SER A 46 -0.89 -4.46 6.97
CA SER A 46 -0.22 -5.60 7.59
C SER A 46 0.74 -6.31 6.63
N ASN A 47 0.43 -6.37 5.33
CA ASN A 47 1.32 -6.93 4.34
C ASN A 47 2.51 -6.02 4.05
N VAL A 48 2.28 -4.70 3.91
CA VAL A 48 3.34 -3.70 3.76
C VAL A 48 4.32 -3.79 4.95
N MET A 49 3.80 -3.82 6.19
CA MET A 49 4.61 -3.92 7.41
C MET A 49 5.38 -5.23 7.55
N ARG A 50 5.00 -6.30 6.84
CA ARG A 50 5.75 -7.58 6.82
C ARG A 50 6.93 -7.53 5.83
N ILE A 51 6.82 -6.69 4.81
CA ILE A 51 7.83 -6.57 3.74
C ILE A 51 9.00 -5.68 4.20
N PHE A 52 8.70 -4.69 5.05
CA PHE A 52 9.70 -3.94 5.81
C PHE A 52 10.22 -4.75 7.00
#